data_AF-A0A956BQF0-F1
#
_entry.id   AF-A0A956BQF0-F1
#
_cell.length_a   1.000
_cell.length_b   1.000
_cell.length_c   1.000
_cell.angle_alpha   90.00
_cell.angle_beta   90.00
_cell.angle_gamma   90.00
#
_symmetry.space_group_name_H-M   'P 1'
#
loop_
_entity.id
_entity.type
_entity.pdbx_description
1 polymer ?
#
loop_
_entity_poly.entity_id
_entity_poly.type
_entity_poly.pdbx_seq_one_letter_code
_entity_poly.pdbx_strand_id
1 'polypeptide(L)' 'MLLSAILGCQAPSALPPGGAIEPGWYTLPPLPHPLQEVAVLARDDGTAWVLGGFDDTIQVRQEIWILGTDRVWREGPAL' A
#
# COMPACT_ATOMS: atom_id res chain seq x y z
N MET A 1 -0.13 -27.33 41.39
CA MET A 1 -1.02 -26.22 40.99
C MET A 1 -0.23 -25.32 40.07
N LEU A 2 -0.55 -25.36 38.77
CA LEU A 2 0.05 -24.55 37.72
C LEU A 2 -0.77 -23.26 37.63
N LEU A 3 -0.15 -22.07 37.75
CA LEU A 3 -0.82 -20.81 37.46
C LEU A 3 -0.14 -20.14 36.27
N SER A 4 -0.90 -20.02 35.17
CA SER A 4 -0.57 -19.25 33.98
C SER A 4 -0.27 -17.79 34.31
N ALA A 5 0.74 -17.22 33.66
CA ALA A 5 0.83 -15.79 33.41
C ALA A 5 0.95 -15.58 31.90
N ILE A 6 -0.06 -14.92 31.35
CA ILE A 6 -0.17 -14.51 29.95
C ILE A 6 0.91 -13.45 29.73
N LEU A 7 1.94 -13.75 28.93
CA LEU A 7 2.89 -12.73 28.48
C LEU A 7 2.12 -11.76 27.58
N GLY A 8 1.88 -10.55 28.09
CA GLY A 8 1.23 -9.48 27.35
C GLY A 8 2.02 -9.10 26.10
N CYS A 9 1.29 -8.72 25.04
CA CYS A 9 1.86 -8.01 23.90
C CYS A 9 2.51 -6.70 24.39
N GLN A 10 3.82 -6.71 24.64
CA GLN A 10 4.59 -5.47 24.74
C GLN A 10 5.00 -5.06 23.33
N ALA A 11 4.50 -3.92 22.87
CA ALA A 11 5.02 -3.26 21.68
C ALA A 11 6.48 -2.83 21.94
N PRO A 12 7.44 -3.15 21.07
CA PRO A 12 8.80 -2.67 21.24
C PRO A 12 8.84 -1.14 21.08
N SER A 13 9.29 -0.48 22.15
CA SER A 13 9.54 0.96 22.22
C SER A 13 10.75 1.35 21.37
N ALA A 14 10.54 2.41 20.57
CA ALA A 14 11.54 3.22 19.86
C ALA A 14 12.24 2.60 18.63
N LEU A 15 12.14 3.33 17.51
CA LEU A 15 12.89 3.07 16.28
C LEU A 15 14.39 3.30 16.50
N PRO A 16 15.28 2.38 16.10
CA PRO A 16 16.71 2.59 16.15
C PRO A 16 17.17 3.65 15.12
N PRO A 17 18.20 4.46 15.42
CA PRO A 17 18.72 5.44 14.49
C PRO A 17 19.46 4.72 13.35
N GLY A 18 18.88 4.79 12.15
CA GLY A 18 19.26 3.99 10.97
C GLY A 18 18.14 3.00 10.61
N GLY A 19 16.93 3.52 10.38
CA GLY A 19 15.70 2.71 10.33
C GLY A 19 15.66 1.77 9.12
N ALA A 20 16.02 0.51 9.34
CA ALA A 20 15.61 -0.56 8.46
C ALA A 20 14.08 -0.62 8.46
N ILE A 21 13.46 -0.67 7.27
CA ILE A 21 12.05 -1.00 7.15
C ILE A 21 11.91 -2.45 7.62
N GLU A 22 11.21 -2.67 8.73
CA GLU A 22 10.87 -4.02 9.18
C GLU A 22 10.16 -4.76 8.03
N PRO A 23 10.53 -6.01 7.71
CA PRO A 23 9.83 -6.76 6.68
C PRO A 23 8.39 -7.02 7.14
N GLY A 24 7.41 -6.63 6.33
CA GLY A 24 6.01 -6.79 6.70
C GLY A 24 5.04 -6.18 5.71
N TRP A 25 3.76 -6.48 5.93
CA TRP A 25 2.67 -5.83 5.21
C TRP A 25 2.29 -4.53 5.90
N TYR A 26 2.19 -3.47 5.10
CA TYR A 26 1.79 -2.15 5.56
C TYR A 26 0.59 -1.68 4.74
N THR A 27 -0.38 -1.05 5.41
CA THR A 27 -1.50 -0.42 4.72
C THR A 27 -1.06 0.93 4.16
N LEU A 28 -1.36 1.15 2.88
CA LEU A 28 -1.19 2.43 2.19
C LEU A 28 -2.55 3.11 2.01
N PRO A 29 -2.59 4.40 1.67
CA PRO A 29 -3.84 5.07 1.34
C PRO A 29 -4.59 4.33 0.23
N PRO A 30 -5.92 4.24 0.32
CA PRO A 30 -6.72 3.55 -0.69
C PRO A 30 -6.64 4.28 -2.03
N LEU A 31 -6.80 3.53 -3.12
CA LEU A 31 -6.98 4.11 -4.44
C LEU A 31 -8.25 4.98 -4.43
N PRO A 32 -8.27 6.15 -5.12
CA PRO A 32 -9.45 7.01 -5.16
C PRO A 32 -10.70 6.31 -5.74
N HIS A 33 -10.50 5.41 -6.69
CA HIS A 33 -11.53 4.48 -7.17
C HIS A 33 -11.11 3.05 -6.88
N PRO A 34 -11.92 2.21 -6.21
CA PRO A 34 -11.61 0.80 -6.05
C PRO A 34 -11.53 0.09 -7.41
N LEU A 35 -10.40 -0.58 -7.68
CA LEU A 35 -10.16 -1.29 -8.93
C LEU A 35 -9.63 -2.71 -8.65
N GLN A 36 -9.98 -3.65 -9.51
CA GLN A 36 -9.46 -5.01 -9.57
C GLN A 36 -8.88 -5.32 -10.96
N GLU A 37 -8.07 -6.38 -11.06
CA GLU A 37 -7.41 -6.81 -12.31
C GLU A 37 -6.55 -5.71 -12.96
N VAL A 38 -5.91 -4.88 -12.12
CA VAL A 38 -5.05 -3.78 -12.54
C VAL A 38 -3.66 -4.24 -12.98
N ALA A 39 -3.02 -3.46 -13.84
CA ALA A 39 -1.57 -3.57 -14.09
C ALA A 39 -0.83 -2.59 -13.17
N VAL A 40 0.37 -2.98 -12.68
CA VAL A 40 1.20 -2.13 -11.81
C VAL A 40 2.63 -2.05 -12.35
N LEU A 41 3.17 -0.83 -12.41
CA LEU A 41 4.56 -0.54 -12.76
C LEU A 41 5.27 0.15 -11.58
N ALA A 42 6.28 -0.51 -11.02
CA ALA A 42 7.21 0.13 -10.09
C ALA A 42 8.30 0.85 -10.87
N ARG A 43 8.65 2.08 -10.46
CA ARG A 43 9.65 2.91 -11.13
C ARG A 43 10.86 3.14 -10.23
N ASP A 44 12.00 3.41 -10.87
CA ASP A 44 13.28 3.65 -10.18
C ASP A 44 13.28 4.90 -9.30
N ASP A 45 12.35 5.83 -9.54
CA ASP A 45 12.13 7.04 -8.71
C ASP A 45 11.31 6.76 -7.44
N GLY A 46 10.95 5.49 -7.20
CA GLY A 46 10.16 5.05 -6.04
C GLY A 46 8.65 5.28 -6.18
N THR A 47 8.18 5.74 -7.34
CA THR A 47 6.74 5.83 -7.63
C THR A 47 6.19 4.51 -8.16
N ALA A 48 4.89 4.29 -7.99
CA ALA A 48 4.18 3.15 -8.58
C ALA A 48 2.99 3.64 -9.42
N TRP A 49 2.82 3.09 -10.61
CA TRP A 49 1.71 3.42 -11.51
C TRP A 49 0.75 2.25 -11.55
N VAL A 50 -0.53 2.51 -11.33
CA VAL A 50 -1.63 1.56 -11.45
C VAL A 50 -2.43 1.92 -12.70
N LEU A 51 -2.66 0.96 -13.58
CA LEU A 51 -3.30 1.18 -14.86
C LEU A 51 -4.50 0.25 -15.03
N GLY A 52 -5.58 0.82 -15.54
CA GLY A 52 -6.71 0.03 -16.03
C GLY A 52 -7.49 -0.69 -14.93
N GLY A 53 -8.09 -1.81 -15.30
CA GLY A 53 -8.86 -2.67 -14.40
C GLY A 53 -10.37 -2.43 -14.47
N PHE A 54 -11.08 -3.07 -13.55
CA PHE A 54 -12.53 -2.99 -13.43
C PHE A 54 -12.92 -2.52 -12.03
N ASP A 55 -14.04 -1.81 -11.94
CA ASP A 55 -14.67 -1.57 -10.64
C ASP A 55 -15.51 -2.79 -10.18
N ASP A 56 -16.22 -2.63 -9.06
CA ASP A 56 -17.10 -3.64 -8.48
C ASP A 56 -18.32 -3.97 -9.36
N THR A 57 -18.62 -3.13 -10.36
CA THR A 57 -19.68 -3.35 -11.36
C THR A 57 -19.15 -3.94 -12.67
N ILE A 58 -17.86 -4.31 -12.72
CA ILE A 58 -17.17 -4.86 -13.90
C ILE A 58 -17.07 -3.82 -15.05
N GLN A 59 -17.18 -2.52 -14.74
CA GLN A 59 -16.94 -1.48 -15.75
C GLN A 59 -15.44 -1.27 -15.92
N VAL A 60 -14.98 -1.33 -17.17
CA VAL A 60 -13.58 -1.05 -17.53
C VAL A 60 -13.28 0.40 -17.21
N ARG A 61 -12.21 0.62 -16.45
CA ARG A 61 -11.69 1.97 -16.17
C ARG A 61 -10.40 2.16 -16.94
N GLN A 62 -10.30 3.23 -17.72
CA GLN A 62 -9.08 3.59 -18.46
C GLN A 62 -8.32 4.70 -17.72
N GLU A 63 -8.17 4.51 -16.41
CA GLU A 63 -7.53 5.48 -15.53
C GLU A 63 -6.09 5.04 -15.24
N ILE A 64 -5.21 6.03 -15.07
CA ILE A 64 -3.86 5.83 -14.51
C ILE A 64 -3.82 6.51 -13.16
N TRP A 65 -3.37 5.79 -12.14
CA TRP A 65 -3.14 6.31 -10.80
C TRP A 65 -1.66 6.20 -10.44
N ILE A 66 -1.05 7.30 -10.02
CA ILE A 66 0.36 7.39 -9.62
C ILE A 66 0.43 7.51 -8.11
N LEU A 67 1.02 6.51 -7.46
CA LEU A 67 1.41 6.59 -6.06
C LEU A 67 2.77 7.26 -5.95
N GLY A 68 2.79 8.45 -5.36
CA GLY A 68 4.03 9.15 -5.02
C GLY A 68 4.77 8.48 -3.86
N THR A 69 6.06 8.79 -3.73
CA THR A 69 6.88 8.37 -2.56
C THR A 69 6.37 8.96 -1.24
N ASP A 70 5.58 10.03 -1.32
CA ASP A 70 4.82 10.63 -0.23
C ASP A 70 3.52 9.87 0.12
N ARG A 71 3.28 8.74 -0.54
CA ARG A 71 2.08 7.89 -0.40
C ARG A 71 0.79 8.61 -0.80
N VAL A 72 0.86 9.63 -1.65
CA VAL A 72 -0.32 10.32 -2.17
C VAL A 72 -0.60 9.86 -3.59
N TRP A 73 -1.85 9.48 -3.83
CA TRP A 73 -2.36 9.15 -5.16
C TRP A 73 -2.60 10.40 -5.99
N ARG A 74 -2.19 10.35 -7.25
CA ARG A 74 -2.40 11.40 -8.25
C ARG A 74 -2.90 10.79 -9.53
N GLU A 75 -3.75 11.50 -10.24
CA GLU A 75 -4.16 11.10 -11.59
C GLU A 75 -2.95 11.16 -12.51
N GLY A 76 -2.78 10.10 -13.31
CA GLY A 76 -1.75 10.00 -14.33
C GLY A 76 -2.23 10.53 -15.69
N PRO A 77 -1.41 10.35 -16.73
CA PRO A 77 -1.81 10.66 -18.10
C PRO A 77 -3.04 9.85 -18.54
N ALA A 78 -3.79 10.37 -19.52
CA ALA A 78 -4.83 9.61 -20.19
C ALA A 78 -4.24 8.46 -21.04
N LEU A 79 -5.00 7.36 -21.16
CA LEU A 79 -4.71 6.20 -22.01
C LEU A 79 -5.33 6.33 -23.40
#